data_AF-A0A5N6AEZ4-F1
#
_entry.id   AF-A0A5N6AEZ4-F1
#
_cell.length_a   1.000
_cell.length_b   1.000
_cell.length_c   1.000
_cell.angle_alpha   90.00
_cell.angle_beta   90.00
_cell.angle_gamma   90.00
#
_symmetry.space_group_name_H-M   'P 1'
#
loop_
_entity.id
_entity.type
_entity.pdbx_description
1 polymer ?
#
loop_
_entity_poly.entity_id
_entity_poly.type
_entity_poly.pdbx_seq_one_letter_code
_entity_poly.pdbx_strand_id
1 'polypeptide(L)'
;MRWRVALLAFFLVPALWGATDLVGALTASSEVVCPGENVGEDGEEHPGPMRPGDAECAVLDGAVAVGTRSYEQQRQVQSLERRRGVRDGTLLLAYGATGALLSWRATRPAAGRD
;
A
#
# COMPACT_ATOMS: atom_id res chain seq x y z
N MET A 1 29.63 14.14 -12.80
CA MET A 1 28.14 14.09 -12.90
C MET A 1 27.56 12.73 -12.52
N ARG A 2 27.86 11.62 -13.23
CA ARG A 2 27.25 10.26 -13.06
C ARG A 2 26.89 9.88 -11.61
N TRP A 3 27.82 9.95 -10.65
CA TRP A 3 27.55 9.65 -9.24
C TRP A 3 26.41 10.44 -8.58
N ARG A 4 26.22 11.71 -8.95
CA ARG A 4 25.12 12.55 -8.45
C ARG A 4 23.77 12.03 -8.92
N VAL A 5 23.70 11.60 -10.19
CA VAL A 5 22.48 11.03 -10.79
C VAL A 5 22.17 9.66 -10.17
N ALA A 6 23.20 8.83 -9.95
CA ALA A 6 23.05 7.54 -9.28
C ALA A 6 22.51 7.68 -7.84
N LEU A 7 23.08 8.59 -7.04
CA LEU A 7 22.59 8.87 -5.67
C LEU A 7 21.15 9.42 -5.67
N LEU A 8 20.84 10.37 -6.55
CA LEU A 8 19.48 10.90 -6.65
C LEU A 8 18.48 9.82 -7.09
N ALA A 9 18.81 8.97 -8.07
CA ALA A 9 17.96 7.85 -8.48
C ALA A 9 17.74 6.85 -7.34
N PHE A 10 18.80 6.49 -6.61
CA PHE A 10 18.74 5.56 -5.48
C PHE A 10 17.78 6.00 -4.38
N PHE A 11 17.62 7.31 -4.14
CA PHE A 11 16.65 7.84 -3.18
C PHE A 11 15.29 8.18 -3.81
N LEU A 12 15.21 8.57 -5.08
CA LEU A 12 13.95 8.90 -5.74
C LEU A 12 13.09 7.67 -6.08
N VAL A 13 13.68 6.53 -6.42
CA VAL A 13 12.93 5.28 -6.66
C VAL A 13 12.11 4.86 -5.42
N PRO A 14 12.68 4.70 -4.20
CA PRO A 14 11.89 4.40 -3.02
C PRO A 14 10.99 5.56 -2.59
N ALA A 15 11.32 6.83 -2.89
CA ALA A 15 10.41 7.94 -2.64
C ALA A 15 9.11 7.82 -3.46
N LEU A 16 9.23 7.51 -4.75
CA LEU A 16 8.09 7.34 -5.67
C LEU A 16 7.27 6.10 -5.30
N TRP A 17 7.93 4.98 -4.97
CA TRP A 17 7.26 3.76 -4.52
C TRP A 17 6.50 3.99 -3.20
N GLY A 18 7.13 4.65 -2.23
CA GLY A 18 6.48 5.01 -0.97
C GLY A 18 5.29 5.95 -1.15
N ALA A 19 5.34 6.85 -2.13
CA ALA A 19 4.22 7.69 -2.50
C ALA A 19 3.07 6.89 -3.13
N THR A 20 3.33 5.91 -4.01
CA THR A 20 2.26 5.08 -4.59
C THR A 20 1.59 4.18 -3.55
N ASP A 21 2.36 3.56 -2.65
CA ASP A 21 1.83 2.73 -1.57
C ASP A 21 0.97 3.57 -0.59
N LEU A 22 1.46 4.76 -0.22
CA LEU A 22 0.77 5.68 0.67
C LEU A 22 -0.52 6.22 0.03
N VAL A 23 -0.48 6.65 -1.23
CA VAL A 23 -1.68 7.12 -1.95
C VAL A 23 -2.70 6.00 -2.05
N GLY A 24 -2.29 4.81 -2.51
CA GLY A 24 -3.20 3.66 -2.65
C GLY A 24 -3.88 3.28 -1.33
N ALA A 25 -3.13 3.28 -0.21
CA ALA A 25 -3.70 2.98 1.11
C ALA A 25 -4.61 4.10 1.65
N LEU A 26 -4.39 5.36 1.25
CA LEU A 26 -5.26 6.49 1.61
C LEU A 26 -6.52 6.57 0.73
N THR A 27 -6.45 6.20 -0.55
CA THR A 27 -7.59 6.22 -1.48
C THR A 27 -8.39 4.92 -1.54
N ALA A 28 -7.95 3.86 -0.86
CA ALA A 28 -8.67 2.59 -0.81
C ALA A 28 -10.10 2.77 -0.30
N SER A 29 -11.09 2.18 -0.98
CA SER A 29 -12.49 2.22 -0.55
C SER A 29 -12.64 1.67 0.88
N SER A 30 -13.60 2.19 1.65
CA SER A 30 -13.94 1.67 2.98
C SER A 30 -14.77 0.38 2.95
N GLU A 31 -15.18 -0.04 1.76
CA GLU A 31 -15.88 -1.31 1.50
C GLU A 31 -14.99 -2.51 1.85
N VAL A 32 -15.60 -3.56 2.40
CA VAL A 32 -14.91 -4.83 2.68
C VAL A 32 -14.98 -5.69 1.43
N VAL A 33 -13.84 -6.09 0.88
CA VAL A 33 -13.81 -6.86 -0.39
C VAL A 33 -13.35 -8.29 -0.12
N CYS A 34 -14.13 -9.27 -0.58
CA CYS A 34 -13.70 -10.67 -0.59
C CYS A 34 -12.75 -10.93 -1.77
N PRO A 35 -11.63 -11.66 -1.58
CA PRO A 35 -10.74 -12.03 -2.68
C PRO A 35 -11.27 -13.22 -3.51
N GLY A 36 -12.28 -13.93 -3.02
CA GLY A 36 -12.94 -15.05 -3.72
C GLY A 36 -14.47 -14.97 -3.60
N GLU A 37 -15.13 -16.13 -3.63
CA GLU A 37 -16.57 -16.30 -3.44
C GLU A 37 -17.05 -15.69 -2.11
N ASN A 38 -18.17 -14.95 -2.14
CA ASN A 38 -18.78 -14.31 -0.98
C ASN A 38 -20.19 -14.85 -0.78
N VAL A 39 -20.48 -15.45 0.38
CA VAL A 39 -21.75 -16.11 0.68
C VAL A 39 -22.59 -15.25 1.62
N GLY A 40 -23.82 -14.92 1.20
CA GLY A 40 -24.76 -14.09 1.96
C GLY A 40 -25.37 -14.78 3.19
N GLU A 41 -26.20 -14.04 3.94
CA GLU A 41 -26.97 -14.58 5.09
C GLU A 41 -27.99 -15.68 4.68
N ASP A 42 -28.38 -15.72 3.40
CA ASP A 42 -29.26 -16.71 2.80
C ASP A 42 -28.53 -17.97 2.30
N GLY A 43 -27.20 -17.93 2.22
CA GLY A 43 -26.38 -19.00 1.66
C GLY A 43 -26.14 -18.93 0.15
N GLU A 44 -26.55 -17.86 -0.54
CA GLU A 44 -26.29 -17.68 -1.97
C GLU A 44 -25.07 -16.75 -2.24
N GLU A 45 -24.40 -16.95 -3.39
CA GLU A 45 -23.24 -16.16 -3.79
C GLU A 45 -23.65 -14.70 -4.09
N HIS A 46 -23.02 -13.76 -3.40
CA HIS A 46 -23.31 -12.33 -3.46
C HIS A 46 -22.15 -11.55 -4.12
N PRO A 47 -22.21 -11.27 -5.44
CA PRO A 47 -21.15 -10.56 -6.16
C PRO A 47 -21.10 -9.08 -5.76
N GLY A 48 -20.01 -8.68 -5.10
CA GLY A 48 -19.77 -7.29 -4.69
C GLY A 48 -18.85 -7.18 -3.47
N PRO A 49 -18.78 -6.00 -2.84
CA PRO A 49 -18.22 -5.87 -1.50
C PRO A 49 -19.12 -6.57 -0.48
N MET A 50 -18.49 -7.23 0.50
CA MET A 50 -19.19 -7.90 1.59
C MET A 50 -20.02 -6.91 2.42
N ARG A 51 -21.14 -7.37 2.94
CA ARG A 51 -22.03 -6.63 3.84
C ARG A 51 -21.90 -7.14 5.29
N PRO A 52 -22.19 -6.30 6.30
CA PRO A 52 -22.37 -6.78 7.66
C PRO A 52 -23.57 -7.75 7.68
N GLY A 53 -23.31 -9.02 7.93
CA GLY A 53 -24.28 -10.12 7.83
C GLY A 53 -23.68 -11.32 7.09
N ASP A 54 -23.02 -11.06 5.95
CA ASP A 54 -22.45 -12.07 5.04
C ASP A 54 -21.66 -13.15 5.80
N ALA A 55 -22.06 -14.41 5.58
CA ALA A 55 -21.68 -15.54 6.41
C ALA A 55 -20.19 -15.85 6.29
N GLU A 56 -19.74 -16.14 5.06
CA GLU A 56 -18.37 -16.57 4.77
C GLU A 56 -17.87 -16.03 3.44
N CYS A 57 -16.58 -15.68 3.42
CA CYS A 57 -15.84 -15.23 2.25
C CYS A 57 -14.63 -16.16 2.04
N ALA A 58 -14.48 -16.68 0.83
CA ALA A 58 -13.38 -17.58 0.46
C ALA A 58 -12.04 -16.82 0.39
N VAL A 59 -11.04 -17.34 1.11
CA VAL A 59 -9.65 -16.89 1.04
C VAL A 59 -8.95 -17.67 -0.05
N LEU A 60 -8.44 -16.98 -1.07
CA LEU A 60 -7.70 -17.60 -2.17
C LEU A 60 -6.17 -17.52 -1.95
N ASP A 61 -5.47 -18.58 -2.35
CA ASP A 61 -4.06 -18.51 -2.76
C ASP A 61 -3.99 -18.80 -4.26
N GLY A 62 -3.63 -17.78 -5.04
CA GLY A 62 -3.78 -17.79 -6.50
C GLY A 62 -5.24 -17.99 -6.93
N ALA A 63 -5.57 -19.21 -7.35
CA ALA A 63 -6.90 -19.63 -7.79
C ALA A 63 -7.50 -20.75 -6.93
N VAL A 64 -6.90 -21.08 -5.78
CA VAL A 64 -7.32 -22.17 -4.90
C VAL A 64 -7.86 -21.58 -3.59
N ALA A 65 -9.06 -21.99 -3.19
CA ALA A 65 -9.59 -21.65 -1.87
C ALA A 65 -8.81 -22.40 -0.77
N VAL A 66 -8.17 -21.66 0.14
CA VAL A 66 -7.33 -22.19 1.24
C VAL A 66 -7.99 -22.06 2.63
N GLY A 67 -9.21 -21.52 2.67
CA GLY A 67 -10.03 -21.37 3.87
C GLY A 67 -11.10 -20.30 3.68
N THR A 68 -11.86 -20.00 4.72
CA THR A 68 -12.88 -18.94 4.73
C THR A 68 -12.65 -17.93 5.85
N ARG A 69 -13.29 -16.76 5.74
CA ARG A 69 -13.31 -15.68 6.75
C ARG A 69 -14.71 -15.09 6.85
N SER A 70 -15.12 -14.71 8.05
CA SER A 70 -16.32 -13.88 8.23
C SER A 70 -16.06 -12.40 7.91
N TYR A 71 -17.13 -11.63 7.70
CA TYR A 71 -17.08 -10.19 7.42
C TYR A 71 -16.11 -9.41 8.33
N GLU A 72 -16.22 -9.56 9.65
CA GLU A 72 -15.36 -8.82 10.60
C GLU A 72 -13.89 -9.26 10.57
N GLN A 73 -13.60 -10.54 10.27
CA GLN A 73 -12.22 -11.01 10.09
C GLN A 73 -11.60 -10.39 8.83
N GLN A 74 -12.31 -10.40 7.71
CA GLN A 74 -11.82 -9.82 6.45
C GLN A 74 -11.67 -8.29 6.56
N ARG A 75 -12.63 -7.62 7.20
CA ARG A 75 -12.54 -6.19 7.57
C ARG A 75 -11.33 -5.88 8.44
N GLN A 76 -11.03 -6.72 9.44
CA GLN A 76 -9.86 -6.55 10.29
C GLN A 76 -8.56 -6.69 9.49
N VAL A 77 -8.44 -7.72 8.64
CA VAL A 77 -7.27 -7.94 7.77
C VAL A 77 -7.04 -6.73 6.86
N GLN A 78 -8.05 -6.28 6.12
CA GLN A 78 -7.93 -5.10 5.25
C GLN A 78 -7.59 -3.82 6.02
N SER A 79 -8.07 -3.67 7.26
CA SER A 79 -7.69 -2.53 8.12
C SER A 79 -6.21 -2.56 8.52
N LEU A 80 -5.63 -3.75 8.71
CA LEU A 80 -4.22 -3.95 9.06
C LEU A 80 -3.32 -3.76 7.83
N GLU A 81 -3.73 -4.29 6.68
CA GLU A 81 -3.06 -4.10 5.39
C GLU A 81 -3.01 -2.62 5.00
N ARG A 82 -4.12 -1.88 5.14
CA ARG A 82 -4.15 -0.43 4.92
C ARG A 82 -3.20 0.33 5.86
N ARG A 83 -3.23 0.01 7.17
CA ARG A 83 -2.31 0.61 8.15
C ARG A 83 -0.85 0.31 7.82
N ARG A 84 -0.57 -0.89 7.31
CA ARG A 84 0.76 -1.30 6.85
C ARG A 84 1.19 -0.52 5.60
N GLY A 85 0.33 -0.39 4.59
CA GLY A 85 0.60 0.42 3.40
C GLY A 85 0.88 1.89 3.72
N VAL A 86 0.05 2.51 4.59
CA VAL A 86 0.29 3.86 5.09
C VAL A 86 1.65 3.96 5.81
N ARG A 87 1.98 3.02 6.70
CA ARG A 87 3.25 3.02 7.45
C ARG A 87 4.45 2.84 6.53
N ASP A 88 4.46 1.76 5.74
CA ASP A 88 5.59 1.34 4.92
C ASP A 88 5.82 2.35 3.79
N GLY A 89 4.75 2.86 3.17
CA GLY A 89 4.80 3.96 2.20
C GLY A 89 5.30 5.28 2.79
N THR A 90 4.84 5.66 3.99
CA THR A 90 5.35 6.87 4.70
C THR A 90 6.85 6.76 5.01
N LEU A 91 7.32 5.59 5.46
CA LEU A 91 8.74 5.37 5.76
C LEU A 91 9.61 5.44 4.50
N LEU A 92 9.19 4.80 3.40
CA LEU A 92 9.87 4.86 2.11
C LEU A 92 9.91 6.28 1.53
N LEU A 93 8.79 7.00 1.59
CA LEU A 93 8.68 8.40 1.15
C LEU A 93 9.59 9.31 1.97
N ALA A 94 9.57 9.21 3.30
CA ALA A 94 10.40 10.02 4.18
C ALA A 94 11.91 9.74 3.98
N TYR A 95 12.30 8.47 3.86
CA TYR A 95 13.67 8.05 3.56
C TYR A 95 14.15 8.63 2.22
N GLY A 96 13.39 8.40 1.16
CA GLY A 96 13.74 8.82 -0.19
C GLY A 96 13.76 10.35 -0.36
N ALA A 97 12.76 11.06 0.17
CA ALA A 97 12.74 12.52 0.16
C ALA A 97 13.92 13.13 0.92
N THR A 98 14.26 12.59 2.09
CA THR A 98 15.38 13.07 2.91
C THR A 98 16.73 12.80 2.23
N GLY A 99 16.95 11.57 1.74
CA GLY A 99 18.19 11.20 1.04
C GLY A 99 18.38 11.96 -0.27
N ALA A 100 17.31 12.19 -1.04
CA ALA A 100 17.35 13.01 -2.24
C ALA A 100 17.63 14.49 -1.92
N LEU A 101 17.03 15.06 -0.88
CA LEU A 101 17.28 16.44 -0.44
C LEU A 101 18.72 16.64 0.04
N LEU A 102 19.26 15.70 0.82
CA LEU A 102 20.65 15.72 1.28
C LEU A 102 21.62 15.57 0.11
N SER A 103 21.38 14.62 -0.81
CA SER A 103 22.17 14.45 -2.04
C SER A 103 22.10 15.68 -2.96
N TRP A 104 20.94 16.36 -3.01
CA TRP A 104 20.77 17.60 -3.74
C TRP A 104 21.54 18.76 -3.09
N ARG A 105 21.51 18.90 -1.75
CA ARG A 105 22.28 19.93 -1.03
C ARG A 105 23.78 19.70 -1.12
N ALA A 106 24.26 18.52 -0.75
CA ALA A 106 25.69 18.18 -0.67
C ALA A 106 26.40 18.21 -2.03
N THR A 107 25.66 18.25 -3.14
CA THR A 107 26.23 18.31 -4.49
C THR A 107 25.93 19.59 -5.26
N ARG A 108 25.17 20.55 -4.68
CA ARG A 108 25.09 21.90 -5.25
C ARG A 108 26.47 22.55 -5.20
N PRO A 109 26.90 23.28 -6.24
CA PRO A 109 28.07 24.14 -6.13
C PRO A 109 27.78 25.22 -5.07
N ALA A 110 28.81 25.62 -4.33
CA ALA A 110 28.69 26.79 -3.45
C ALA A 110 28.46 28.03 -4.30
N ALA A 111 27.37 28.76 -4.02
CA ALA A 111 27.13 30.07 -4.64
C ALA A 111 27.90 31.13 -3.84
N GLY A 112 28.93 31.70 -4.47
CA GLY A 112 29.91 32.59 -3.84
C GLY A 112 31.19 31.84 -3.42
N ARG A 113 32.37 32.45 -3.54
CA ARG A 113 32.69 33.85 -3.89
C ARG A 113 33.38 33.93 -5.26
N ASP A 114 32.98 34.92 -6.06
CA ASP A 114 33.78 36.12 -6.36
C ASP A 114 32.81 37.29 -6.57
#